data_AF-A0A2B8A1H5-F1
#
_entry.id   AF-A0A2B8A1H5-F1
#
_cell.length_a   1.000
_cell.length_b   1.000
_cell.length_c   1.000
_cell.angle_alpha   90.00
_cell.angle_beta   90.00
_cell.angle_gamma   90.00
#
_symmetry.space_group_name_H-M   'P 1'
#
loop_
_entity.id
_entity.type
_entity.pdbx_description
1 polymer ?
#
loop_
_entity_poly.entity_id
_entity_poly.type
_entity_poly.pdbx_seq_one_letter_code
_entity_poly.pdbx_strand_id
1 'polypeptide(L)'
;SGDLAMRNHSAARLKHVNLQDASQMIWSFYSNQNGVLKVKIDSPDGAVLATIPIKADKDWRKQITPFDKQTGIHDVYLIYDSPKLTGNADDLAIFFDWFSFMPQFPGKGASG
;
A
#
# COMPACT_ATOMS: atom_id res chain seq x y z
N SER A 1 12.26 13.78 -0.67
CA SER A 1 11.30 12.70 -0.43
C SER A 1 11.73 11.98 0.83
N GLY A 2 10.79 11.36 1.54
CA GLY A 2 11.11 10.46 2.65
C GLY A 2 10.88 9.05 2.16
N ASP A 3 11.93 8.39 1.69
CA ASP A 3 11.82 7.06 1.11
C ASP A 3 11.51 6.05 2.23
N LEU A 4 10.32 5.44 2.21
CA LEU A 4 9.95 4.36 3.14
C LEU A 4 10.38 3.03 2.53
N ALA A 5 11.32 2.35 3.18
CA ALA A 5 11.75 1.01 2.78
C ALA A 5 11.22 -0.05 3.76
N MET A 6 10.62 -1.11 3.23
CA MET A 6 10.08 -2.23 4.01
C MET A 6 10.88 -3.52 3.77
N ARG A 7 11.20 -4.21 4.86
CA ARG A 7 11.79 -5.55 4.88
C ARG A 7 10.68 -6.62 4.93
N ASN A 8 11.03 -7.89 4.72
CA ASN A 8 10.07 -8.99 4.88
C ASN A 8 9.48 -9.00 6.31
N HIS A 9 8.17 -9.20 6.42
CA HIS A 9 7.38 -9.12 7.67
C HIS A 9 7.44 -7.79 8.42
N SER A 10 7.99 -6.73 7.80
CA SER A 10 7.91 -5.40 8.40
C SER A 10 6.49 -4.85 8.22
N ALA A 11 6.06 -4.06 9.20
CA ALA A 11 4.84 -3.28 9.12
C ALA A 11 5.22 -1.79 9.15
N ALA A 12 4.69 -1.01 8.23
CA ALA A 12 4.72 0.44 8.30
C ALA A 12 3.36 0.97 8.73
N ARG A 13 3.33 2.05 9.52
CA ARG A 13 2.11 2.71 9.98
C ARG A 13 2.07 4.15 9.51
N LEU A 14 1.05 4.49 8.73
CA LEU A 14 0.66 5.86 8.44
C LEU A 14 -0.37 6.27 9.50
N LYS A 15 -0.04 7.28 10.30
CA LYS A 15 -0.88 7.68 11.43
C LYS A 15 -1.95 8.69 11.02
N HIS A 16 -3.15 8.56 11.59
CA HIS A 16 -4.26 9.51 11.43
C HIS A 16 -4.52 9.92 9.97
N VAL A 17 -4.57 8.94 9.08
CA VAL A 17 -4.92 9.12 7.68
C VAL A 17 -6.41 9.47 7.59
N ASN A 18 -6.72 10.60 6.97
CA ASN A 18 -8.10 10.94 6.64
C ASN A 18 -8.56 10.09 5.45
N LEU A 19 -9.44 9.12 5.72
CA LEU A 19 -10.05 8.26 4.70
C LEU A 19 -11.50 8.68 4.40
N GLN A 20 -11.90 9.88 4.82
CA GLN A 20 -13.24 10.41 4.54
C GLN A 20 -13.49 10.41 3.04
N ASP A 21 -14.51 9.65 2.63
CA ASP A 21 -14.93 9.44 1.24
C ASP A 21 -13.87 8.80 0.33
N ALA A 22 -12.77 8.28 0.88
CA ALA A 22 -11.74 7.61 0.12
C ALA A 22 -12.22 6.24 -0.37
N SER A 23 -11.94 5.92 -1.63
CA SER A 23 -12.26 4.62 -2.24
C SER A 23 -11.13 4.10 -3.15
N GLN A 24 -9.98 4.77 -3.12
CA GLN A 24 -8.77 4.33 -3.81
C GLN A 24 -7.51 4.84 -3.10
N MET A 25 -6.44 4.06 -3.23
CA MET A 25 -5.07 4.44 -2.89
C MET A 25 -4.28 4.61 -4.18
N ILE A 26 -3.62 5.75 -4.32
CA ILE A 26 -2.60 5.99 -5.34
C ILE A 26 -1.25 6.02 -4.63
N TRP A 27 -0.28 5.31 -5.17
CA TRP A 27 1.00 5.14 -4.49
C TRP A 27 2.12 4.93 -5.49
N SER A 28 3.30 5.42 -5.12
CA SER A 28 4.54 5.34 -5.91
C SER A 28 5.52 4.42 -5.22
N PHE A 29 5.97 3.38 -5.93
CA PHE A 29 6.81 2.34 -5.36
C PHE A 29 7.70 1.66 -6.39
N TYR A 30 8.72 0.94 -5.91
CA TYR A 30 9.37 -0.14 -6.66
C TYR A 30 9.59 -1.34 -5.73
N SER A 31 9.85 -2.51 -6.30
CA SER A 31 10.06 -3.72 -5.52
C SER A 31 11.17 -4.57 -6.11
N ASN A 32 12.13 -4.96 -5.28
CA ASN A 32 13.16 -5.93 -5.65
C ASN A 32 12.62 -7.36 -5.68
N GLN A 33 11.47 -7.63 -5.06
CA GLN A 33 10.95 -8.97 -4.83
C GLN A 33 9.46 -9.10 -5.15
N ASN A 34 9.04 -10.32 -5.49
CA ASN A 34 7.63 -10.67 -5.55
C ASN A 34 7.08 -10.81 -4.13
N GLY A 35 5.82 -10.44 -3.91
CA GLY A 35 5.19 -10.59 -2.61
C GLY A 35 3.73 -10.17 -2.63
N VAL A 36 3.18 -9.93 -1.44
CA VAL A 36 1.83 -9.44 -1.23
C VAL A 36 1.89 -8.28 -0.25
N LEU A 37 1.32 -7.15 -0.64
CA LEU A 37 1.10 -6.01 0.24
C LEU A 37 -0.34 -6.05 0.74
N LYS A 38 -0.52 -6.14 2.05
CA LYS A 38 -1.81 -5.97 2.72
C LYS A 38 -1.89 -4.56 3.30
N VAL A 39 -2.97 -3.87 2.99
CA VAL A 39 -3.33 -2.58 3.58
C VAL A 39 -4.41 -2.85 4.61
N LYS A 40 -4.15 -2.54 5.88
CA LYS A 40 -5.08 -2.72 6.99
C LYS A 40 -5.37 -1.39 7.69
N ILE A 41 -6.50 -1.29 8.36
CA ILE A 41 -6.90 -0.09 9.12
C ILE A 41 -7.02 -0.38 10.61
N ASP A 42 -6.83 0.65 11.43
CA ASP A 42 -6.95 0.71 12.90
C ASP A 42 -5.92 -0.09 13.71
N SER A 43 -5.55 -1.29 13.25
CA SER A 43 -4.51 -2.10 13.89
C SER A 43 -3.79 -3.03 12.90
N PRO A 44 -2.61 -3.59 13.25
CA PRO A 44 -1.93 -4.59 12.42
C PRO A 44 -2.75 -5.86 12.16
N ASP A 45 -3.75 -6.14 13.00
CA ASP A 45 -4.69 -7.26 12.87
C ASP A 45 -6.11 -6.80 12.51
N GLY A 46 -6.26 -5.52 12.14
CA GLY A 46 -7.53 -4.92 11.79
C GLY A 46 -8.05 -5.34 10.42
N ALA A 47 -9.14 -4.70 10.00
CA ALA A 47 -9.80 -4.98 8.74
C ALA A 47 -8.85 -4.74 7.56
N VAL A 48 -8.88 -5.66 6.59
CA VAL A 48 -8.09 -5.54 5.35
C VAL A 48 -8.83 -4.63 4.39
N LEU A 49 -8.22 -3.50 4.08
CA LEU A 49 -8.72 -2.55 3.09
C LEU A 49 -8.38 -3.01 1.66
N ALA A 50 -7.18 -3.55 1.46
CA ALA A 50 -6.76 -4.08 0.16
C ALA A 50 -5.69 -5.18 0.31
N THR A 51 -5.69 -6.14 -0.61
CA THR A 51 -4.63 -7.14 -0.78
C THR A 51 -4.09 -7.03 -2.20
N ILE A 52 -2.79 -6.73 -2.33
CA ILE A 52 -2.19 -6.35 -3.60
C ILE A 52 -1.03 -7.31 -3.92
N PRO A 53 -1.10 -8.09 -5.01
CA PRO A 53 0.04 -8.86 -5.47
C PRO A 53 1.13 -7.94 -6.02
N ILE A 54 2.35 -8.09 -5.52
CA ILE A 54 3.52 -7.32 -5.91
C ILE A 54 4.40 -8.18 -6.82
N LYS A 55 4.72 -7.63 -7.99
CA LYS A 55 5.76 -8.17 -8.87
C LYS A 55 7.06 -7.40 -8.68
N ALA A 56 8.18 -8.12 -8.70
CA ALA A 56 9.50 -7.53 -8.72
C ALA A 56 9.68 -6.71 -9.99
N ASP A 57 9.97 -5.43 -9.79
CA ASP A 57 10.28 -4.47 -10.82
C ASP A 57 10.96 -3.29 -10.12
N LYS A 58 12.19 -3.01 -10.55
CA LYS A 58 13.11 -2.03 -9.95
C LYS A 58 12.85 -0.61 -10.46
N ASP A 59 11.95 -0.44 -11.42
CA ASP A 59 11.53 0.87 -11.87
C ASP A 59 10.43 1.42 -10.96
N TRP A 60 10.58 2.72 -10.63
CA TRP A 60 9.55 3.46 -9.93
C TRP A 60 8.27 3.50 -10.76
N ARG A 61 7.17 3.06 -10.15
CA ARG A 61 5.87 3.01 -10.81
C ARG A 61 4.77 3.48 -9.88
N LYS A 62 3.69 3.95 -10.51
CA LYS A 62 2.47 4.36 -9.82
C LYS A 62 1.41 3.29 -10.01
N GLN A 63 0.70 2.98 -8.94
CA GLN A 63 -0.45 2.08 -8.99
C GLN A 63 -1.66 2.73 -8.33
N ILE A 64 -2.83 2.48 -8.92
CA ILE A 64 -4.13 2.82 -8.33
C ILE A 64 -4.73 1.52 -7.82
N THR A 65 -5.05 1.48 -6.53
CA THR A 65 -5.68 0.33 -5.88
C THR A 65 -7.06 0.73 -5.36
N PRO A 66 -8.14 0.24 -5.98
CA PRO A 66 -9.49 0.50 -5.50
C PRO A 66 -9.77 -0.30 -4.21
N PHE A 67 -10.66 0.23 -3.38
CA PHE A 67 -11.20 -0.44 -2.20
C PHE A 67 -12.58 0.13 -1.87
N ASP A 68 -13.33 -0.54 -0.99
CA ASP A 68 -14.67 -0.08 -0.59
C ASP A 68 -14.59 1.27 0.11
N LYS A 69 -15.53 2.16 -0.18
CA LYS A 69 -15.55 3.52 0.37
C LYS A 69 -15.40 3.52 1.91
N GLN A 70 -14.43 4.28 2.40
CA GLN A 70 -14.14 4.46 3.81
C GLN A 70 -14.66 5.82 4.32
N THR A 71 -14.71 5.97 5.64
CA THR A 71 -15.15 7.19 6.33
C THR A 71 -14.33 7.45 7.58
N GLY A 72 -14.05 8.71 7.90
CA GLY A 72 -13.34 9.05 9.14
C GLY A 72 -11.81 8.98 9.05
N ILE A 73 -11.17 9.04 10.21
CA ILE A 73 -9.72 9.08 10.39
C ILE A 73 -9.27 7.73 10.95
N HIS A 74 -8.30 7.11 10.28
CA HIS A 74 -7.77 5.79 10.64
C HIS A 74 -6.25 5.80 10.67
N ASP A 75 -5.66 4.91 11.45
CA ASP A 75 -4.29 4.50 11.17
C ASP A 75 -4.28 3.46 10.07
N VAL A 76 -3.37 3.60 9.11
CA VAL A 76 -3.19 2.65 8.02
C VAL A 76 -1.91 1.87 8.22
N TYR A 77 -2.03 0.54 8.20
CA TYR A 77 -0.94 -0.40 8.33
C TYR A 77 -0.65 -1.06 6.99
N LEU A 78 0.61 -0.98 6.57
CA LEU A 78 1.14 -1.64 5.37
C LEU A 78 1.93 -2.85 5.85
N ILE A 79 1.53 -4.05 5.43
CA ILE A 79 2.17 -5.30 5.80
C ILE A 79 2.62 -6.00 4.53
N TYR A 80 3.92 -6.21 4.38
CA TYR A 80 4.50 -6.87 3.22
C TYR A 80 4.97 -8.28 3.57
N ASP A 81 4.44 -9.26 2.85
CA ASP A 81 4.79 -10.67 2.96
C ASP A 81 5.39 -11.16 1.64
N SER A 82 6.58 -11.76 1.65
CA SER A 82 7.16 -12.46 0.49
C SER A 82 7.51 -13.90 0.84
N PRO A 83 6.98 -14.90 0.11
CA PRO A 83 7.28 -16.31 0.37
C PRO A 83 8.74 -16.69 0.03
N LYS A 84 9.47 -15.84 -0.70
CA LYS A 84 10.85 -16.11 -1.13
C LYS A 84 11.92 -15.56 -0.17
N LEU A 85 11.53 -14.73 0.80
CA LEU A 85 12.45 -14.08 1.72
C LEU A 85 12.58 -14.92 3.00
N THR A 86 13.73 -15.54 3.21
CA THR A 86 14.01 -16.47 4.31
C THR A 86 14.47 -15.80 5.61
N GLY A 87 14.49 -14.46 5.67
CA GLY A 87 14.77 -13.71 6.91
C GLY A 87 16.18 -13.14 7.05
N ASN A 88 16.98 -13.08 5.97
CA ASN A 88 18.23 -12.33 6.01
C ASN A 88 17.95 -10.81 6.11
N ALA A 89 18.69 -10.13 7.00
CA ALA A 89 18.45 -8.74 7.38
C ALA A 89 18.68 -7.71 6.26
N ASP A 90 19.31 -8.13 5.16
CA ASP A 90 19.74 -7.26 4.06
C ASP A 90 18.75 -7.18 2.88
N ASP A 91 17.65 -7.93 2.91
CA ASP A 91 16.66 -7.93 1.83
C ASP A 91 15.61 -6.82 2.03
N LEU A 92 15.98 -5.58 1.70
CA LEU A 92 14.98 -4.54 1.44
C LEU A 92 14.15 -4.93 0.22
N ALA A 93 12.87 -5.21 0.45
CA ALA A 93 12.02 -5.88 -0.52
C ALA A 93 11.24 -4.88 -1.37
N ILE A 94 10.58 -3.91 -0.73
CA ILE A 94 9.71 -2.94 -1.37
C ILE A 94 9.98 -1.54 -0.80
N PHE A 95 9.93 -0.55 -1.69
CA PHE A 95 10.24 0.85 -1.39
C PHE A 95 9.10 1.72 -1.86
N PHE A 96 8.76 2.73 -1.08
CA PHE A 96 7.67 3.65 -1.34
C PHE A 96 8.17 5.09 -1.26
N ASP A 97 7.73 5.90 -2.20
CA ASP A 97 8.00 7.35 -2.22
C ASP A 97 6.84 8.11 -1.57
N TRP A 98 5.60 7.81 -1.98
CA TRP A 98 4.40 8.43 -1.42
C TRP A 98 3.15 7.57 -1.56
N PHE A 99 2.15 7.91 -0.74
CA PHE A 99 0.80 7.38 -0.76
C PHE A 99 -0.21 8.52 -0.76
N SER A 100 -1.35 8.32 -1.42
CA SER A 100 -2.49 9.22 -1.42
C SER A 100 -3.77 8.40 -1.36
N PHE A 101 -4.66 8.76 -0.45
CA PHE A 101 -5.97 8.14 -0.28
C PHE A 101 -7.02 9.17 -0.67
N MET A 102 -7.89 8.82 -1.60
CA MET A 102 -8.84 9.79 -2.15
C MET A 102 -10.08 9.10 -2.73
N PRO A 103 -11.18 9.86 -2.97
CA PRO A 103 -12.30 9.35 -3.73
C PRO A 103 -11.87 8.92 -5.12
N GLN A 104 -12.60 7.96 -5.71
CA GLN A 104 -12.43 7.62 -7.12
C GLN A 104 -12.75 8.84 -7.99
N PHE A 105 -11.95 9.06 -9.04
CA PHE A 105 -12.19 10.16 -9.97
C PHE A 105 -13.56 10.01 -10.65
N PRO A 106 -14.36 11.09 -10.78
CA PRO A 106 -15.71 11.05 -11.33
C PRO A 106 -15.81 10.69 -12.83
N GLY A 107 -14.72 10.29 -13.49
CA GLY A 107 -14.69 9.96 -14.92
C GLY A 107 -14.49 8.48 -15.26
N LYS A 108 -14.29 7.57 -14.29
CA LYS A 108 -13.96 6.15 -14.57
C LYS A 108 -15.16 5.28 -15.03
N GLY A 109 -16.12 5.90 -15.70
CA GLY A 109 -17.34 5.28 -16.24
C GLY A 109 -18.15 6.21 -17.14
N ALA A 110 -17.67 7.42 -17.42
CA ALA A 110 -18.26 8.27 -18.45
C ALA A 110 -17.71 7.81 -19.80
N SER A 111 -18.53 7.10 -20.58
CA SER A 111 -18.28 6.92 -22.01
C SER A 111 -18.16 8.31 -22.64
N GLY A 112 -17.01 8.59 -23.25
CA GLY A 112 -16.87 9.71 -24.20
C GLY A 112 -17.55 9.39 -25.53
#